data_AF-A0A7Y2BI47-F1
#
_entry.id   AF-A0A7Y2BI47-F1
#
_cell.length_a   1.000
_cell.length_b   1.000
_cell.length_c   1.000
_cell.angle_alpha   90.00
_cell.angle_beta   90.00
_cell.angle_gamma   90.00
#
_symmetry.space_group_name_H-M   'P 1'
#
loop_
_entity.id
_entity.type
_entity.pdbx_description
1 polymer ?
#
loop_
_entity_poly.entity_id
_entity_poly.type
_entity_poly.pdbx_seq_one_letter_code
_entity_poly.pdbx_strand_id
1 'polypeptide(L)'
;MGVAFIADVDGNHRNRLEGLTLVELMVVLAVMGVLVSAALPNIGDGFADRRVAMVAREVTSLFQRARYMSMAYGRAHQVVYENDAGTSLTGHPYAFETLRGTSGGCALTSFENAGGTVLGDMDCGNNWRCVDSVYPDTYDSDPGDSDLIRVDG
;
A
#
# COMPACT_ATOMS: atom_id res chain seq x y z
N MET A 1 -82.53 26.65 -19.44
CA MET A 1 -81.52 26.06 -20.34
C MET A 1 -80.17 26.27 -19.66
N GLY A 2 -79.44 25.28 -19.18
CA GLY A 2 -79.62 23.85 -19.16
C GLY A 2 -78.44 23.24 -18.42
N VAL A 3 -78.75 22.18 -17.67
CA VAL A 3 -77.95 21.00 -17.33
C VAL A 3 -76.71 21.13 -16.44
N ALA A 4 -76.77 20.32 -15.40
CA ALA A 4 -75.71 19.88 -14.50
C ALA A 4 -74.58 19.12 -15.22
N PHE A 5 -73.39 19.11 -14.61
CA PHE A 5 -72.60 17.89 -14.59
C PHE A 5 -71.80 17.78 -13.29
N ILE A 6 -72.06 16.69 -12.58
CA ILE A 6 -71.43 16.25 -11.35
C ILE A 6 -70.05 15.73 -11.73
N ALA A 7 -68.98 16.27 -11.16
CA ALA A 7 -67.68 15.60 -11.16
C ALA A 7 -67.64 14.68 -9.94
N ASP A 8 -68.03 13.44 -10.19
CA ASP A 8 -67.78 12.27 -9.35
C ASP A 8 -66.26 12.07 -9.22
N VAL A 9 -65.73 12.20 -8.00
CA VAL A 9 -64.36 11.80 -7.68
C VAL A 9 -64.45 10.37 -7.20
N ASP A 10 -64.48 9.43 -8.13
CA ASP A 10 -64.30 8.02 -7.84
C ASP A 10 -63.03 7.50 -8.53
N GLY A 11 -62.14 6.93 -7.74
CA GLY A 11 -60.80 6.56 -8.18
C GLY A 11 -59.80 6.35 -7.06
N ASN A 12 -60.23 5.77 -5.93
CA ASN A 12 -59.30 5.19 -4.98
C ASN A 12 -58.65 3.96 -5.63
N HIS A 13 -57.59 4.16 -6.40
CA HIS A 13 -56.67 3.10 -6.81
C HIS A 13 -56.00 2.57 -5.55
N ARG A 14 -56.67 1.61 -4.90
CA ARG A 14 -56.06 0.76 -3.89
C ARG A 14 -54.92 0.05 -4.59
N ASN A 15 -53.70 0.56 -4.42
CA ASN A 15 -52.48 -0.18 -4.67
C ASN A 15 -52.58 -1.44 -3.82
N ARG A 16 -53.04 -2.53 -4.43
CA ARG A 16 -53.08 -3.84 -3.83
C ARG A 16 -51.63 -4.23 -3.67
N LEU A 17 -51.08 -3.96 -2.49
CA LEU A 17 -49.81 -4.51 -2.05
C LEU A 17 -50.05 -6.01 -1.92
N GLU A 18 -49.79 -6.74 -3.00
CA GLU A 18 -49.76 -8.19 -3.00
C GLU A 18 -48.63 -8.60 -2.05
N GLY A 19 -48.99 -9.27 -0.96
CA GLY A 19 -48.05 -9.69 0.06
C GLY A 19 -47.14 -10.79 -0.49
N LEU A 20 -45.83 -10.57 -0.44
CA LEU A 20 -44.82 -11.56 -0.77
C LEU A 20 -45.02 -12.82 0.08
N THR A 21 -45.00 -13.98 -0.56
CA THR A 21 -45.08 -15.24 0.17
C THR A 21 -43.73 -15.56 0.83
N LEU A 22 -43.76 -16.32 1.93
CA LEU A 22 -42.54 -16.72 2.65
C LEU A 22 -41.59 -17.52 1.74
N VAL A 23 -42.16 -18.31 0.82
CA VAL A 23 -41.42 -19.10 -0.16
C VAL A 23 -40.74 -18.20 -1.21
N GLU A 24 -41.43 -17.17 -1.68
CA GLU A 24 -40.87 -16.21 -2.63
C GLU A 24 -39.67 -15.47 -2.06
N LEU A 25 -39.74 -15.06 -0.79
CA LEU A 25 -38.61 -14.45 -0.09
C LEU A 25 -37.40 -15.41 -0.01
N MET A 26 -37.62 -16.68 0.32
CA MET A 26 -36.54 -17.68 0.41
C MET A 26 -35.86 -17.90 -0.94
N VAL A 27 -36.62 -17.97 -2.04
CA VAL A 27 -36.08 -18.11 -3.38
C VAL A 27 -35.27 -16.88 -3.80
N VAL A 28 -35.80 -15.67 -3.53
CA VAL A 28 -35.09 -14.42 -3.84
C VAL A 28 -33.78 -14.31 -3.07
N LEU A 29 -33.76 -14.65 -1.79
CA LEU A 29 -32.53 -14.65 -0.97
C LEU A 29 -31.54 -15.72 -1.44
N ALA A 30 -32.01 -16.89 -1.86
CA ALA A 30 -31.15 -17.94 -2.41
C ALA A 30 -30.49 -17.49 -3.73
N VAL A 31 -31.25 -16.89 -4.64
CA VAL A 31 -30.73 -16.37 -5.91
C VAL A 31 -29.78 -15.19 -5.66
N MET A 32 -30.12 -14.27 -4.76
CA MET A 32 -29.23 -13.17 -4.35
C MET A 32 -27.94 -13.69 -3.73
N GLY A 33 -27.98 -14.73 -2.90
CA GLY A 33 -26.79 -15.35 -2.32
C GLY A 33 -25.84 -15.92 -3.38
N VAL A 34 -26.38 -16.58 -4.41
CA VAL A 34 -25.58 -17.08 -5.54
C VAL A 34 -24.97 -15.93 -6.35
N LEU A 35 -25.74 -14.88 -6.62
CA LEU A 35 -25.26 -13.71 -7.36
C LEU A 35 -24.17 -12.95 -6.60
N VAL A 36 -24.33 -12.75 -5.29
CA VAL A 36 -23.34 -12.08 -4.44
C VAL A 36 -22.05 -12.91 -4.34
N SER A 37 -22.17 -14.23 -4.20
CA SER A 37 -21.04 -15.16 -4.19
C SER A 37 -20.21 -15.08 -5.49
N ALA A 38 -20.88 -14.97 -6.63
CA ALA A 38 -20.22 -14.86 -7.94
C ALA A 38 -19.66 -13.45 -8.23
N ALA A 39 -20.17 -12.40 -7.58
CA ALA A 39 -19.74 -11.02 -7.81
C ALA A 39 -18.54 -10.57 -6.94
N LEU A 40 -18.28 -11.26 -5.81
CA LEU A 40 -17.19 -10.93 -4.89
C LEU A 40 -15.77 -11.43 -5.22
N PRO A 41 -15.48 -12.34 -6.18
CA PRO A 41 -14.19 -13.02 -6.18
C PRO A 41 -13.01 -12.21 -6.75
N ASN A 42 -13.20 -10.98 -7.23
CA ASN A 42 -12.17 -10.35 -8.07
C ASN A 42 -11.42 -9.17 -7.43
N ILE A 43 -10.82 -9.36 -6.25
CA ILE A 43 -9.91 -8.36 -5.64
C ILE A 43 -8.46 -8.88 -5.50
N GLY A 44 -8.14 -10.14 -5.85
CA GLY A 44 -6.79 -10.69 -5.62
C GLY A 44 -5.67 -10.02 -6.41
N ASP A 45 -5.82 -9.91 -7.73
CA ASP A 45 -4.73 -9.51 -8.62
C ASP A 45 -4.35 -8.02 -8.50
N GLY A 46 -5.26 -7.18 -8.00
CA GLY A 46 -5.01 -5.76 -7.82
C GLY A 46 -4.13 -5.41 -6.60
N PHE A 47 -3.94 -6.32 -5.64
CA PHE A 47 -3.17 -6.02 -4.43
C PHE A 47 -1.67 -6.13 -4.64
N ALA A 48 -1.19 -7.10 -5.43
CA ALA A 48 0.23 -7.26 -5.74
C ALA A 48 0.80 -6.03 -6.47
N ASP A 49 0.13 -5.57 -7.53
CA ASP A 49 0.53 -4.37 -8.29
C ASP A 49 0.52 -3.11 -7.42
N ARG A 50 -0.48 -2.97 -6.53
CA ARG A 50 -0.54 -1.85 -5.59
C ARG A 50 0.61 -1.89 -4.60
N ARG A 51 0.99 -3.08 -4.11
CA ARG A 51 2.11 -3.26 -3.17
C ARG A 51 3.43 -2.85 -3.81
N VAL A 52 3.72 -3.33 -5.01
CA VAL A 52 4.90 -2.94 -5.79
C VAL A 52 4.93 -1.42 -6.03
N ALA A 53 3.78 -0.85 -6.43
CA ALA A 53 3.68 0.59 -6.65
C ALA A 53 3.88 1.42 -5.38
N MET A 54 3.47 0.93 -4.20
CA MET A 54 3.71 1.59 -2.92
C MET A 54 5.20 1.57 -2.56
N VAL A 55 5.84 0.41 -2.63
CA VAL A 55 7.29 0.27 -2.36
C VAL A 55 8.12 1.12 -3.31
N ALA A 56 7.79 1.12 -4.62
CA ALA A 56 8.48 1.95 -5.60
C ALA A 56 8.38 3.46 -5.29
N ARG A 57 7.23 3.92 -4.78
CA ARG A 57 7.04 5.33 -4.36
C ARG A 57 7.88 5.66 -3.15
N GLU A 58 7.97 4.76 -2.18
CA GLU A 58 8.76 4.96 -0.97
C GLU A 58 10.26 5.05 -1.30
N VAL A 59 10.77 4.11 -2.09
CA VAL A 59 12.15 4.14 -2.60
C VAL A 59 12.42 5.43 -3.36
N THR A 60 11.50 5.84 -4.25
CA THR A 60 11.63 7.09 -5.00
C THR A 60 11.68 8.30 -4.07
N SER A 61 10.84 8.33 -3.02
CA SER A 61 10.82 9.41 -2.04
C SER A 61 12.14 9.52 -1.27
N LEU A 62 12.75 8.38 -0.95
CA LEU A 62 14.05 8.31 -0.28
C LEU A 62 15.18 8.85 -1.17
N PHE A 63 15.19 8.51 -2.45
CA PHE A 63 16.14 9.10 -3.42
C PHE A 63 15.92 10.60 -3.62
N GLN A 64 14.66 11.05 -3.71
CA GLN A 64 14.33 12.48 -3.83
C GLN A 64 14.81 13.26 -2.60
N ARG A 65 14.60 12.71 -1.41
CA ARG A 65 15.08 13.28 -0.14
C ARG A 65 16.62 13.33 -0.11
N ALA A 66 17.30 12.24 -0.46
CA ALA A 66 18.76 12.20 -0.52
C ALA A 66 19.34 13.25 -1.50
N ARG A 67 18.70 13.43 -2.66
CA ARG A 67 19.05 14.46 -3.63
C ARG A 67 18.86 15.87 -3.07
N TYR A 68 17.71 16.14 -2.46
CA TYR A 68 17.41 17.43 -1.84
C TYR A 68 18.45 17.77 -0.76
N MET A 69 18.77 16.81 0.12
CA MET A 69 19.76 16.99 1.17
C MET A 69 21.18 17.18 0.61
N SER A 70 21.52 16.52 -0.50
CA SER A 70 22.80 16.72 -1.17
C SER A 70 22.95 18.15 -1.70
N MET A 71 21.89 18.70 -2.29
CA MET A 71 21.86 20.07 -2.78
C MET A 71 21.86 21.09 -1.63
N ALA A 72 21.09 20.83 -0.57
CA ALA A 72 20.97 21.75 0.56
C ALA A 72 22.26 21.88 1.38
N TYR A 73 22.97 20.77 1.58
CA TYR A 73 24.17 20.75 2.43
C TYR A 73 25.49 20.75 1.65
N GLY A 74 25.46 20.65 0.31
CA GLY A 74 26.66 20.54 -0.53
C GLY A 74 27.51 19.31 -0.21
N ARG A 75 26.89 18.25 0.31
CA ARG A 75 27.53 17.00 0.72
C ARG A 75 26.96 15.86 -0.10
N ALA A 76 27.81 14.92 -0.48
CA ALA A 76 27.36 13.73 -1.17
C ALA A 76 26.51 12.90 -0.20
N HIS A 77 25.37 12.38 -0.67
CA HIS A 77 24.58 11.39 0.05
C HIS A 77 24.60 10.10 -0.76
N GLN A 78 24.75 8.97 -0.08
CA GLN A 78 24.76 7.64 -0.67
C GLN A 78 23.55 6.89 -0.17
N VAL A 79 22.81 6.26 -1.08
CA VAL A 79 21.77 5.29 -0.73
C VAL A 79 22.38 3.91 -0.86
N VAL A 80 22.31 3.13 0.21
CA VAL A 80 22.79 1.75 0.26
C VAL A 80 21.58 0.83 0.35
N TYR A 81 21.65 -0.28 -0.39
CA TYR A 81 20.68 -1.35 -0.36
C TYR A 81 21.38 -2.60 0.17
N GLU A 82 20.77 -3.26 1.14
CA GLU A 82 21.25 -4.52 1.68
C GLU A 82 20.17 -5.59 1.58
N ASN A 83 20.63 -6.82 1.36
CA ASN A 83 19.81 -8.00 1.27
C ASN A 83 20.43 -9.09 2.14
N ASP A 84 19.95 -9.21 3.37
CA ASP A 84 20.51 -10.13 4.36
C ASP A 84 19.75 -11.45 4.45
N ALA A 85 18.77 -11.68 3.57
CA ALA A 85 17.89 -12.86 3.59
C ALA A 85 17.24 -13.12 4.98
N GLY A 86 17.10 -12.07 5.80
CA GLY A 86 16.51 -12.11 7.15
C GLY A 86 17.50 -12.49 8.26
N THR A 87 18.80 -12.59 7.96
CA THR A 87 19.85 -12.90 8.94
C THR A 87 20.39 -11.68 9.69
N SER A 88 19.87 -10.48 9.36
CA SER A 88 20.19 -9.24 10.04
C SER A 88 19.72 -9.25 11.51
N LEU A 89 20.33 -8.41 12.35
CA LEU A 89 19.96 -8.23 13.76
C LEU A 89 18.50 -7.77 13.93
N THR A 90 17.96 -7.07 12.94
CA THR A 90 16.56 -6.61 12.91
C THR A 90 15.60 -7.61 12.27
N GLY A 91 16.08 -8.72 11.69
CA GLY A 91 15.23 -9.76 11.07
C GLY A 91 14.56 -9.35 9.75
N HIS A 92 14.92 -8.20 9.19
CA HIS A 92 14.38 -7.72 7.91
C HIS A 92 15.29 -8.21 6.76
N PRO A 93 14.73 -8.83 5.70
CA PRO A 93 15.52 -9.40 4.60
C PRO A 93 16.02 -8.38 3.59
N TYR A 94 15.46 -7.17 3.55
CA TYR A 94 15.90 -6.10 2.68
C TYR A 94 15.67 -4.74 3.33
N ALA A 95 16.60 -3.81 3.12
CA ALA A 95 16.52 -2.47 3.68
C ALA A 95 17.23 -1.45 2.78
N PHE A 96 16.84 -0.19 2.93
CA PHE A 96 17.54 0.96 2.34
C PHE A 96 18.00 1.90 3.45
N GLU A 97 19.26 2.32 3.38
CA GLU A 97 19.84 3.32 4.29
C GLU A 97 20.42 4.49 3.49
N THR A 98 20.24 5.71 3.99
CA THR A 98 20.85 6.91 3.41
C THR A 98 21.96 7.45 4.31
N LEU A 99 23.17 7.50 3.75
CA LEU A 99 24.38 7.95 4.42
C LEU A 99 24.78 9.34 3.93
N ARG A 100 25.16 10.21 4.86
CA ARG A 100 25.77 11.51 4.58
C ARG A 100 27.29 11.38 4.50
N GLY A 101 27.86 11.90 3.41
CA GLY A 101 29.28 12.00 3.20
C GLY A 101 29.95 13.16 3.96
N THR A 102 31.25 13.03 4.20
CA THR A 102 32.07 14.06 4.85
C THR A 102 32.42 15.23 3.90
N SER A 103 32.24 15.04 2.59
CA SER A 103 32.49 16.02 1.54
C SER A 103 31.39 15.97 0.47
N GLY A 104 31.46 16.88 -0.51
CA GLY A 104 30.59 16.88 -1.70
C GLY A 104 30.99 15.88 -2.80
N GLY A 105 32.09 15.13 -2.61
CA GLY A 105 32.57 14.17 -3.60
C GLY A 105 31.80 12.85 -3.52
N CYS A 106 31.46 12.25 -4.65
CA CYS A 106 30.88 10.89 -4.70
C CYS A 106 32.02 9.85 -4.77
N ALA A 107 32.75 9.67 -3.67
CA ALA A 107 33.83 8.67 -3.59
C ALA A 107 33.59 7.73 -2.41
N LEU A 108 34.01 6.47 -2.48
CA LEU A 108 33.86 5.55 -1.34
C LEU A 108 34.50 6.14 -0.07
N THR A 109 35.64 6.83 -0.21
CA THR A 109 36.36 7.51 0.88
C THR A 109 35.59 8.65 1.54
N SER A 110 34.61 9.27 0.86
CA SER A 110 33.75 10.29 1.49
C SER A 110 32.69 9.68 2.41
N PHE A 111 32.43 8.37 2.26
CA PHE A 111 31.46 7.60 3.02
C PHE A 111 32.10 6.55 3.94
N GLU A 112 33.39 6.27 3.77
CA GLU A 112 34.17 5.41 4.65
C GLU A 112 34.05 5.87 6.11
N ASN A 113 33.47 5.01 6.94
CA ASN A 113 33.58 5.08 8.39
C ASN A 113 34.99 4.62 8.76
N ALA A 114 35.61 5.25 9.76
CA ALA A 114 36.97 4.89 10.22
C ALA A 114 37.09 3.43 10.73
N GLY A 115 35.98 2.69 10.84
CA GLY A 115 35.92 1.27 11.21
C GLY A 115 35.45 0.33 10.09
N GLY A 116 35.35 0.79 8.84
CA GLY A 116 34.68 0.05 7.77
C GLY A 116 33.16 0.09 7.94
N THR A 117 32.40 0.17 6.86
CA THR A 117 30.95 -0.09 6.90
C THR A 117 30.74 -1.56 7.17
N VAL A 118 30.60 -1.93 8.45
CA VAL A 118 29.83 -3.11 8.82
C VAL A 118 28.41 -2.58 8.94
N LEU A 119 27.62 -2.71 7.88
CA LEU A 119 26.17 -2.55 7.96
C LEU A 119 25.68 -3.76 8.76
N GLY A 120 25.82 -3.69 10.09
CA GLY A 120 25.33 -4.74 10.97
C GLY A 120 23.81 -4.63 11.18
N ASP A 121 23.26 -3.46 10.86
CA ASP A 121 21.86 -3.11 11.00
C ASP A 121 21.56 -1.86 10.14
N MET A 122 20.62 -1.96 9.21
CA MET A 122 20.13 -0.80 8.42
C MET A 122 19.04 -0.03 9.19
N ASP A 123 19.27 0.29 10.45
CA ASP A 123 18.32 0.94 11.36
C ASP A 123 18.76 2.36 11.78
N CYS A 124 19.75 2.92 11.08
CA CYS A 124 20.54 4.09 11.48
C CYS A 124 21.31 3.95 12.81
N GLY A 125 20.96 3.03 13.70
CA GLY A 125 21.62 2.71 14.97
C GLY A 125 22.33 3.88 15.65
N ASN A 126 23.63 3.70 15.92
CA ASN A 126 24.53 4.76 16.40
C ASN A 126 25.33 5.43 15.27
N ASN A 127 24.90 5.24 14.01
CA ASN A 127 25.58 5.79 12.85
C ASN A 127 25.20 7.27 12.68
N TRP A 128 26.04 8.18 13.19
CA TRP A 128 25.85 9.62 13.04
C TRP A 128 25.82 10.12 11.59
N ARG A 129 26.25 9.29 10.63
CA ARG A 129 26.15 9.59 9.19
C ARG A 129 24.82 9.15 8.59
N CYS A 130 24.08 8.26 9.24
CA CYS A 130 22.76 7.88 8.77
C CYS A 130 21.81 9.07 8.88
N VAL A 131 21.03 9.29 7.83
CA VAL A 131 20.04 10.36 7.78
C VAL A 131 18.62 9.79 7.76
N ASP A 132 18.46 8.59 7.20
CA ASP A 132 17.18 7.92 7.03
C ASP A 132 17.40 6.43 6.73
N SER A 133 16.50 5.58 7.22
CA SER A 133 16.40 4.18 6.82
C SER A 133 14.95 3.80 6.55
N VAL A 134 14.75 2.83 5.66
CA VAL A 134 13.43 2.33 5.25
C VAL A 134 13.47 0.82 5.11
N TYR A 135 12.43 0.17 5.63
CA TYR A 135 12.16 -1.26 5.54
C TYR A 135 10.89 -1.50 4.71
N PRO A 136 11.01 -1.80 3.40
CA PRO A 136 9.84 -1.87 2.52
C PRO A 136 8.98 -3.13 2.71
N ASP A 137 9.45 -4.11 3.47
CA ASP A 137 8.72 -5.32 3.91
C ASP A 137 7.70 -5.04 5.01
N THR A 138 7.92 -3.99 5.83
CA THR A 138 6.97 -3.62 6.90
C THR A 138 5.60 -3.16 6.39
N TYR A 139 5.45 -2.98 5.08
CA TYR A 139 4.16 -2.71 4.45
C TYR A 139 3.28 -3.97 4.26
N ASP A 140 3.75 -5.14 4.70
CA ASP A 140 2.91 -6.33 4.79
C ASP A 140 1.93 -6.21 5.97
N SER A 141 0.64 -6.22 5.67
CA SER A 141 -0.42 -6.25 6.68
C SER A 141 -0.75 -7.68 7.13
N ASP A 142 -0.18 -8.70 6.47
CA ASP A 142 -0.35 -10.11 6.81
C ASP A 142 0.91 -10.65 7.52
N PRO A 143 0.94 -10.71 8.86
CA PRO A 143 2.11 -11.20 9.62
C PRO A 143 2.42 -12.70 9.44
N GLY A 144 1.70 -13.38 8.53
CA GLY A 144 1.89 -14.78 8.18
C GLY A 144 2.43 -15.00 6.77
N ASP A 145 2.54 -13.94 5.95
CA ASP A 145 3.07 -14.04 4.60
C ASP A 145 4.52 -13.51 4.57
N SER A 146 5.47 -14.41 4.36
CA SER A 146 6.87 -14.06 4.14
C SER A 146 7.19 -13.98 2.64
N ASP A 147 6.18 -13.87 1.78
CA ASP A 147 6.38 -13.73 0.34
C ASP A 147 6.98 -12.35 0.06
N LEU A 148 8.31 -12.34 0.07
CA LEU A 148 9.12 -11.20 -0.31
C LEU A 148 8.72 -10.82 -1.73
N ILE A 149 8.46 -9.53 -1.97
CA ILE A 149 8.27 -9.02 -3.33
C ILE A 149 9.57 -9.27 -4.11
N ARG A 150 9.62 -10.41 -4.80
CA ARG A 150 10.72 -10.76 -5.67
C ARG A 150 10.47 -10.06 -7.00
N VAL A 151 11.17 -8.95 -7.21
CA VAL A 151 11.25 -8.31 -8.52
C VAL A 151 12.17 -9.19 -9.37
N ASP A 152 11.60 -10.20 -10.02
CA ASP A 152 12.26 -10.89 -11.11
C ASP A 152 12.37 -9.91 -12.28
N GLY A 153 13.62 -9.60 -12.65
CA GLY A 153 13.96 -8.74 -13.79
C GLY A 153 13.94 -9.48 -15.12
#